data_AF-A0A533SKF0-F1
#
_entry.id   AF-A0A533SKF0-F1
#
_cell.length_a   1.000
_cell.length_b   1.000
_cell.length_c   1.000
_cell.angle_alpha   90.00
_cell.angle_beta   90.00
_cell.angle_gamma   90.00
#
_symmetry.space_group_name_H-M   'P 1'
#
loop_
_entity.id
_entity.type
_entity.pdbx_description
1 polymer ?
#
loop_
_entity_poly.entity_id
_entity_poly.type
_entity_poly.pdbx_seq_one_letter_code
_entity_poly.pdbx_strand_id
1 'polypeptide(L)'
;MIKLIDLLADHQLYHSEFQQDYLITARAGGTTYGMYKQALRELFKRKRGLEELYSEKELLLIDIDELETLSAGAGFENRRNAVRLKQKRGHLYDMDKNIQDTEREFKRFYQQAAALKAVIGDLTDEKRKALDEDMWRYKLKEMAAIDWIAHGRLGNVTVEMLMAMPIATRKSLLAEIKNHNALIDWYENIREEPLNLPEVADTEVILE
;
A
#
# COMPACT_ATOMS: atom_id res chain seq x y z
N MET A 1 4.11 -29.52 -24.01
CA MET A 1 3.17 -29.52 -22.87
C MET A 1 3.77 -28.60 -21.82
N ILE A 2 3.10 -27.50 -21.47
CA ILE A 2 3.59 -26.56 -20.46
C ILE A 2 3.40 -27.21 -19.09
N LYS A 3 4.41 -27.17 -18.21
CA LYS A 3 4.27 -27.75 -16.87
C LYS A 3 3.49 -26.78 -15.99
N LEU A 4 2.70 -27.30 -15.05
CA LEU A 4 1.95 -26.48 -14.10
C LEU A 4 2.85 -25.48 -13.34
N ILE A 5 4.07 -25.92 -12.98
CA ILE A 5 5.04 -25.07 -12.27
C ILE A 5 5.47 -23.85 -13.09
N ASP A 6 5.51 -23.98 -14.42
CA ASP A 6 5.90 -22.88 -15.31
C ASP A 6 4.79 -21.82 -15.35
N LEU A 7 3.51 -22.23 -15.29
CA LEU A 7 2.36 -21.29 -15.26
C LEU A 7 2.24 -20.58 -13.91
N LEU A 8 2.52 -21.28 -12.81
CA LEU A 8 2.43 -20.72 -11.47
C LEU A 8 3.61 -19.80 -11.14
N ALA A 9 4.67 -19.78 -11.95
CA ALA A 9 5.78 -18.85 -11.80
C ALA A 9 5.36 -17.39 -12.03
N ASP A 10 4.33 -17.15 -12.84
CA ASP A 10 3.79 -15.80 -13.14
C ASP A 10 2.77 -15.33 -12.09
N HIS A 11 2.37 -16.20 -11.15
CA HIS A 11 1.39 -15.84 -10.12
C HIS A 11 2.02 -14.90 -9.08
N GLN A 12 1.41 -13.73 -8.91
CA GLN A 12 1.78 -12.75 -7.90
C GLN A 12 0.60 -12.57 -6.94
N LEU A 13 0.81 -12.79 -5.64
CA LEU A 13 -0.27 -12.78 -4.65
C LEU A 13 -0.83 -11.37 -4.39
N TYR A 14 0.04 -10.37 -4.45
CA TYR A 14 -0.28 -8.98 -4.08
C TYR A 14 -0.15 -8.00 -5.26
N HIS A 15 -0.01 -6.71 -4.97
CA HIS A 15 -0.10 -5.66 -5.97
C HIS A 15 1.15 -5.62 -6.84
N SER A 16 0.95 -5.42 -8.14
CA SER A 16 2.04 -5.06 -9.06
C SER A 16 2.62 -3.69 -8.72
N GLU A 17 3.84 -3.41 -9.16
CA GLU A 17 4.46 -2.09 -8.98
C GLU A 17 3.58 -0.97 -9.56
N PHE A 18 2.95 -1.21 -10.72
CA PHE A 18 1.99 -0.29 -11.31
C PHE A 18 0.83 0.03 -10.35
N GLN A 19 0.24 -0.98 -9.71
CA GLN A 19 -0.84 -0.77 -8.76
C GLN A 19 -0.36 0.03 -7.54
N GLN A 20 0.82 -0.30 -7.01
CA GLN A 20 1.42 0.39 -5.87
C GLN A 20 1.70 1.86 -6.18
N ASP A 21 2.28 2.15 -7.34
CA ASP A 21 2.67 3.50 -7.75
C ASP A 21 1.44 4.35 -8.07
N TYR A 22 0.55 3.87 -8.95
CA TYR A 22 -0.48 4.72 -9.55
C TYR A 22 -1.83 4.63 -8.85
N LEU A 23 -2.21 3.43 -8.39
CA LEU A 23 -3.56 3.19 -7.87
C LEU A 23 -3.62 3.33 -6.34
N ILE A 24 -2.48 3.13 -5.67
CA ILE A 24 -2.36 3.25 -4.22
C ILE A 24 -1.72 4.60 -3.87
N THR A 25 -0.45 4.81 -4.22
CA THR A 25 0.31 5.97 -3.74
C THR A 25 -0.08 7.25 -4.47
N ALA A 26 0.00 7.32 -5.80
CA ALA A 26 -0.30 8.52 -6.56
C ALA A 26 -1.75 9.01 -6.37
N ARG A 27 -2.69 8.07 -6.19
CA ARG A 27 -4.11 8.37 -5.96
C ARG A 27 -4.38 9.00 -4.57
N ALA A 28 -3.45 8.92 -3.63
CA ALA A 28 -3.67 9.35 -2.25
C ALA A 28 -3.62 10.88 -2.11
N GLY A 29 -4.78 11.53 -2.30
CA GLY A 29 -4.95 12.96 -2.06
C GLY A 29 -4.17 13.86 -3.03
N GLY A 30 -3.54 13.28 -4.07
CA GLY A 30 -2.90 13.94 -5.22
C GLY A 30 -1.83 14.98 -4.91
N THR A 31 -1.35 15.02 -3.67
CA THR A 31 -0.24 15.88 -3.22
C THR A 31 0.92 15.01 -2.79
N THR A 32 2.14 15.53 -2.86
CA THR A 32 3.35 14.83 -2.39
C THR A 32 3.19 14.36 -0.94
N TYR A 33 2.57 15.18 -0.09
CA TYR A 33 2.31 14.82 1.30
C TYR A 33 1.25 13.73 1.46
N GLY A 34 0.16 13.77 0.67
CA GLY A 34 -0.83 12.69 0.64
C GLY A 34 -0.24 11.36 0.19
N MET A 35 0.56 11.37 -0.87
CA MET A 35 1.34 10.24 -1.36
C MET A 35 2.25 9.70 -0.25
N TYR A 36 2.97 10.58 0.45
CA TYR A 36 3.87 10.19 1.53
C TYR A 36 3.14 9.53 2.69
N LYS A 37 2.01 10.10 3.14
CA LYS A 37 1.18 9.49 4.20
C LYS A 37 0.67 8.11 3.81
N GLN A 38 0.29 7.93 2.54
CA GLN A 38 -0.18 6.64 2.06
C GLN A 38 0.96 5.62 1.98
N ALA A 39 2.12 6.00 1.44
CA ALA A 39 3.30 5.14 1.40
C ALA A 39 3.71 4.70 2.82
N LEU A 40 3.73 5.61 3.80
CA LEU A 40 3.99 5.28 5.20
C LEU A 40 2.95 4.31 5.79
N ARG A 41 1.66 4.49 5.47
CA ARG A 41 0.60 3.61 5.95
C ARG A 41 0.77 2.19 5.43
N GLU A 42 1.04 2.05 4.14
CA GLU A 42 1.27 0.73 3.55
C GLU A 42 2.58 0.11 4.04
N LEU A 43 3.65 0.90 4.16
CA LEU A 43 4.93 0.47 4.73
C LEU A 43 4.74 -0.07 6.16
N PHE A 44 4.01 0.63 7.01
CA PHE A 44 3.72 0.19 8.38
C PHE A 44 2.95 -1.13 8.41
N LYS A 45 1.92 -1.29 7.55
CA LYS A 45 1.16 -2.55 7.44
C LYS A 45 2.07 -3.71 7.03
N ARG A 46 2.98 -3.50 6.08
CA ARG A 46 3.90 -4.53 5.59
C ARG A 46 4.95 -4.88 6.64
N LYS A 47 5.49 -3.89 7.37
CA LYS A 47 6.37 -4.13 8.52
C LYS A 47 5.72 -5.09 9.52
N ARG A 48 4.50 -4.75 9.95
CA ARG A 48 3.74 -5.56 10.90
C ARG A 48 3.42 -6.95 10.37
N GLY A 49 3.02 -7.05 9.10
CA GLY A 49 2.77 -8.33 8.45
C GLY A 49 4.02 -9.22 8.42
N LEU A 50 5.19 -8.64 8.13
CA LEU A 50 6.45 -9.38 8.13
C LEU A 50 6.83 -9.88 9.53
N GLU A 51 6.69 -9.04 10.56
CA GLU A 51 6.92 -9.45 11.96
C GLU A 51 6.06 -10.66 12.36
N GLU A 52 4.78 -10.63 11.99
CA GLU A 52 3.83 -11.73 12.21
C GLU A 52 4.24 -12.98 11.41
N LEU A 53 4.51 -12.83 10.11
CA LEU A 53 4.88 -13.95 9.23
C LEU A 53 6.19 -14.64 9.65
N TYR A 54 7.23 -13.88 10.04
CA TYR A 54 8.47 -14.49 10.51
C TYR A 54 8.29 -15.24 11.83
N SER A 55 7.48 -14.69 12.75
CA SER A 55 7.17 -15.36 14.01
C SER A 55 6.39 -16.66 13.77
N GLU A 56 5.39 -16.63 12.89
CA GLU A 56 4.63 -17.81 12.50
C GLU A 56 5.49 -18.85 11.76
N LYS A 57 6.41 -18.40 10.91
CA LYS A 57 7.37 -19.27 10.24
C LYS A 57 8.28 -19.98 11.24
N GLU A 58 8.78 -19.28 12.25
CA GLU A 58 9.65 -19.88 13.26
C GLU A 58 8.91 -20.94 14.09
N LEU A 59 7.68 -20.65 14.52
CA LEU A 59 6.82 -21.64 15.17
C LEU A 59 6.56 -22.86 14.28
N LEU A 60 6.36 -22.64 12.98
CA LEU A 60 6.13 -23.71 12.02
C LEU A 60 7.38 -24.57 11.81
N LEU A 61 8.58 -23.99 11.85
CA LEU A 61 9.84 -24.72 11.80
C LEU A 61 10.01 -25.59 13.04
N ILE A 62 9.71 -25.06 14.24
CA ILE A 62 9.73 -25.83 15.49
C ILE A 62 8.75 -27.01 15.40
N ASP A 63 7.51 -26.80 14.93
CA ASP A 63 6.53 -27.88 14.73
C ASP A 63 7.04 -28.97 13.77
N ILE A 64 7.76 -28.58 12.71
CA ILE A 64 8.36 -29.50 11.74
C ILE A 64 9.46 -30.32 12.42
N ASP A 65 10.37 -29.66 13.14
CA ASP A 65 11.47 -30.31 13.86
C ASP A 65 10.94 -31.29 14.93
N GLU A 66 9.90 -30.92 15.67
CA GLU A 66 9.23 -31.81 16.62
C GLU A 66 8.67 -33.05 15.90
N LEU A 67 7.98 -32.88 14.77
CA LEU A 67 7.44 -34.00 14.00
C LEU A 67 8.53 -34.91 13.40
N GLU A 68 9.68 -34.35 13.05
CA GLU A 68 10.83 -35.10 12.51
C GLU A 68 11.58 -35.88 13.60
N THR A 69 11.63 -35.34 14.81
CA THR A 69 12.29 -35.97 15.96
C THR A 69 11.44 -37.01 16.68
N LEU A 70 10.11 -36.99 16.51
CA LEU A 70 9.22 -38.01 17.04
C LEU A 70 9.54 -39.39 16.45
N SER A 71 10.19 -40.23 17.26
CA SER A 71 10.62 -41.58 16.89
C SER A 71 9.44 -42.49 16.53
N ALA A 72 9.62 -43.23 15.42
CA ALA A 72 8.71 -44.17 14.79
C ALA A 72 7.73 -44.92 15.73
N GLY A 73 6.47 -44.49 15.75
CA GLY A 73 5.36 -45.32 16.23
C GLY A 73 5.09 -46.50 15.28
N ALA A 74 4.35 -47.52 15.70
CA ALA A 74 4.02 -48.63 14.80
C ALA A 74 2.84 -48.26 13.87
N GLY A 75 2.95 -48.59 12.57
CA GLY A 75 1.82 -48.63 11.64
C GLY A 75 1.19 -47.27 11.27
N PHE A 76 -0.06 -47.04 11.67
CA PHE A 76 -0.88 -45.91 11.22
C PHE A 76 -0.39 -44.55 11.72
N GLU A 77 0.23 -44.47 12.91
CA GLU A 77 0.66 -43.17 13.46
C GLU A 77 1.85 -42.61 12.69
N ASN A 78 2.80 -43.45 12.25
CA ASN A 78 3.87 -43.01 11.33
C ASN A 78 3.31 -42.47 10.02
N ARG A 79 2.29 -43.13 9.45
CA ARG A 79 1.64 -42.65 8.23
C ARG A 79 0.95 -41.31 8.45
N ARG A 80 0.30 -41.12 9.60
CA ARG A 80 -0.29 -39.82 9.97
C ARG A 80 0.77 -38.74 10.14
N ASN A 81 1.86 -39.03 10.84
CA ASN A 81 2.96 -38.08 11.04
C ASN A 81 3.63 -37.70 9.72
N ALA A 82 3.85 -38.66 8.81
CA ALA A 82 4.38 -38.37 7.48
C ALA A 82 3.45 -37.44 6.66
N VAL A 83 2.13 -37.61 6.77
CA VAL A 83 1.16 -36.71 6.12
C VAL A 83 1.18 -35.32 6.77
N ARG A 84 1.17 -35.23 8.11
CA ARG A 84 1.26 -33.96 8.83
C ARG A 84 2.54 -33.21 8.48
N LEU A 85 3.68 -33.90 8.45
CA LEU A 85 4.96 -33.33 8.05
C LEU A 85 4.91 -32.79 6.62
N LYS A 86 4.34 -33.55 5.69
CA LYS A 86 4.15 -33.09 4.30
C LYS A 86 3.26 -31.84 4.23
N GLN A 87 2.17 -31.79 4.99
CA GLN A 87 1.29 -30.61 5.06
C GLN A 87 2.02 -29.39 5.62
N LYS A 88 2.76 -29.55 6.73
CA LYS A 88 3.53 -28.49 7.37
C LYS A 88 4.63 -27.95 6.45
N ARG A 89 5.34 -28.81 5.73
CA ARG A 89 6.32 -28.39 4.71
C ARG A 89 5.68 -27.66 3.52
N GLY A 90 4.48 -28.07 3.11
CA GLY A 90 3.71 -27.33 2.12
C GLY A 90 3.33 -25.92 2.61
N HIS A 91 2.86 -25.84 3.86
CA HIS A 91 2.54 -24.56 4.48
C HIS A 91 3.78 -23.66 4.64
N LEU A 92 4.94 -24.23 4.94
CA LEU A 92 6.20 -23.48 5.02
C LEU A 92 6.58 -22.88 3.65
N TYR A 93 6.41 -23.64 2.58
CA TYR A 93 6.62 -23.13 1.22
C TYR A 93 5.69 -21.96 0.88
N ASP A 94 4.40 -22.08 1.22
CA ASP A 94 3.43 -21.00 1.01
C ASP A 94 3.77 -19.76 1.85
N MET A 95 4.20 -19.97 3.10
CA MET A 95 4.65 -18.93 4.02
C MET A 95 5.88 -18.19 3.46
N ASP A 96 6.88 -18.92 2.96
CA ASP A 96 8.06 -18.34 2.33
C ASP A 96 7.71 -17.47 1.12
N LYS A 97 6.77 -17.93 0.29
CA LYS A 97 6.27 -17.14 -0.84
C LYS A 97 5.56 -15.87 -0.39
N ASN A 98 4.76 -15.97 0.66
CA ASN A 98 4.06 -14.83 1.23
C ASN A 98 5.03 -13.78 1.82
N ILE A 99 6.08 -14.24 2.52
CA ILE A 99 7.15 -13.39 3.03
C ILE A 99 7.85 -12.67 1.86
N GLN A 100 8.27 -13.40 0.82
CA GLN A 100 8.94 -12.81 -0.36
C GLN A 100 8.07 -11.75 -1.05
N ASP A 101 6.79 -12.03 -1.25
CA ASP A 101 5.86 -11.08 -1.87
C ASP A 101 5.63 -9.84 -1.00
N THR A 102 5.58 -10.01 0.33
CA THR A 102 5.41 -8.92 1.30
C THR A 102 6.68 -8.06 1.40
N GLU A 103 7.87 -8.67 1.41
CA GLU A 103 9.17 -7.99 1.36
C GLU A 103 9.31 -7.13 0.11
N ARG A 104 8.89 -7.65 -1.06
CA ARG A 104 8.88 -6.88 -2.31
C ARG A 104 8.00 -5.62 -2.19
N GLU A 105 6.77 -5.76 -1.71
CA GLU A 105 5.89 -4.60 -1.51
C GLU A 105 6.48 -3.64 -0.47
N PHE A 106 7.02 -4.16 0.64
CA PHE A 106 7.67 -3.37 1.68
C PHE A 106 8.78 -2.51 1.06
N LYS A 107 9.68 -3.11 0.28
CA LYS A 107 10.79 -2.43 -0.38
C LYS A 107 10.29 -1.31 -1.29
N ARG A 108 9.25 -1.57 -2.08
CA ARG A 108 8.70 -0.55 -2.99
C ARG A 108 8.06 0.61 -2.23
N PHE A 109 7.24 0.34 -1.21
CA PHE A 109 6.66 1.41 -0.38
C PHE A 109 7.71 2.18 0.42
N TYR A 110 8.80 1.52 0.83
CA TYR A 110 9.95 2.18 1.46
C TYR A 110 10.63 3.16 0.49
N GLN A 111 10.92 2.73 -0.74
CA GLN A 111 11.51 3.58 -1.78
C GLN A 111 10.63 4.81 -2.06
N GLN A 112 9.31 4.61 -2.23
CA GLN A 112 8.35 5.69 -2.39
C GLN A 112 8.38 6.66 -1.20
N ALA A 113 8.32 6.15 0.03
CA ALA A 113 8.34 6.97 1.23
C ALA A 113 9.64 7.77 1.38
N ALA A 114 10.79 7.15 1.12
CA ALA A 114 12.10 7.79 1.20
C ALA A 114 12.26 8.91 0.16
N ALA A 115 11.90 8.64 -1.09
CA ALA A 115 11.94 9.64 -2.15
C ALA A 115 10.96 10.81 -1.90
N LEU A 116 9.75 10.53 -1.45
CA LEU A 116 8.78 11.57 -1.09
C LEU A 116 9.25 12.37 0.14
N LYS A 117 9.89 11.73 1.12
CA LYS A 117 10.49 12.39 2.27
C LYS A 117 11.63 13.33 1.86
N ALA A 118 12.44 12.95 0.86
CA ALA A 118 13.48 13.81 0.33
C ALA A 118 12.90 15.09 -0.32
N VAL A 119 11.77 14.98 -1.01
CA VAL A 119 11.06 16.13 -1.61
C VAL A 119 10.40 17.00 -0.54
N ILE A 120 9.72 16.39 0.42
CA ILE A 120 9.00 17.12 1.48
C ILE A 120 9.98 17.77 2.46
N GLY A 121 11.12 17.14 2.74
CA GLY A 121 12.05 17.53 3.79
C GLY A 121 11.49 17.29 5.19
N ASP A 122 11.99 18.05 6.17
CA ASP A 122 11.57 17.90 7.56
C ASP A 122 10.17 18.45 7.83
N LEU A 123 9.48 17.76 8.74
CA LEU A 123 8.08 18.00 9.10
C LEU A 123 8.00 18.53 10.53
N THR A 124 7.91 19.85 10.66
CA THR A 124 7.43 20.49 11.90
C THR A 124 5.91 20.33 12.01
N ASP A 125 5.33 20.58 13.18
CA ASP A 125 3.88 20.49 13.39
C ASP A 125 3.10 21.51 12.54
N GLU A 126 3.65 22.72 12.37
CA GLU A 126 3.06 23.77 11.54
C GLU A 126 3.03 23.36 10.08
N LYS A 127 4.16 22.85 9.56
CA LYS A 127 4.27 22.37 8.18
C LYS A 127 3.36 21.18 7.94
N ARG A 128 3.25 20.27 8.91
CA ARG A 128 2.34 19.12 8.84
C ARG A 128 0.88 19.55 8.71
N LYS A 129 0.45 20.55 9.49
CA LYS A 129 -0.91 21.10 9.42
C LYS A 129 -1.19 21.77 8.07
N ALA A 130 -0.24 22.57 7.57
CA ALA A 130 -0.38 23.22 6.27
C ALA A 130 -0.51 22.20 5.12
N LEU A 131 0.39 21.21 5.07
CA LEU A 131 0.36 20.17 4.05
C LEU A 131 -0.90 19.30 4.14
N ASP A 132 -1.44 19.07 5.34
CA ASP A 132 -2.70 18.33 5.50
C ASP A 132 -3.89 19.13 4.97
N GLU A 133 -3.94 20.44 5.23
CA GLU A 133 -4.95 21.33 4.64
C GLU A 133 -4.87 21.32 3.11
N ASP A 134 -3.66 21.43 2.53
CA ASP A 134 -3.44 21.42 1.08
C ASP A 134 -3.90 20.09 0.45
N MET A 135 -3.57 18.96 1.09
CA MET A 135 -4.02 17.64 0.68
C MET A 135 -5.55 17.53 0.64
N TRP A 136 -6.23 18.02 1.68
CA TRP A 136 -7.70 17.99 1.72
C TRP A 136 -8.35 18.96 0.73
N ARG A 137 -7.74 20.13 0.52
CA ARG A 137 -8.16 21.07 -0.53
C ARG A 137 -8.09 20.42 -1.90
N TYR A 138 -6.96 19.77 -2.22
CA TYR A 138 -6.80 19.01 -3.46
C TYR A 138 -7.90 17.95 -3.57
N LYS A 139 -8.10 17.14 -2.52
CA LYS A 139 -9.05 16.02 -2.56
C LYS A 139 -10.48 16.49 -2.79
N LEU A 140 -10.89 17.58 -2.15
CA LEU A 140 -12.22 18.17 -2.34
C LEU A 140 -12.41 18.73 -3.74
N LYS A 141 -11.38 19.35 -4.32
CA LYS A 141 -11.42 19.78 -5.73
C LYS A 141 -11.55 18.60 -6.68
N GLU A 142 -10.78 17.54 -6.45
CA GLU A 142 -10.86 16.29 -7.22
C GLU A 142 -12.27 15.69 -7.16
N MET A 143 -12.85 15.58 -5.95
CA MET A 143 -14.21 15.06 -5.77
C MET A 143 -15.25 15.94 -6.47
N ALA A 144 -15.15 17.26 -6.32
CA ALA A 144 -16.05 18.20 -6.99
C ALA A 144 -15.95 18.11 -8.51
N ALA A 145 -14.74 18.01 -9.07
CA ALA A 145 -14.53 17.85 -10.50
C ALA A 145 -15.19 16.57 -11.03
N ILE A 146 -14.97 15.45 -10.34
CA ILE A 146 -15.58 14.15 -10.68
C ILE A 146 -17.11 14.23 -10.62
N ASP A 147 -17.67 14.86 -9.59
CA ASP A 147 -19.11 15.04 -9.45
C ASP A 147 -19.71 15.87 -10.60
N TRP A 148 -19.03 16.95 -11.01
CA TRP A 148 -19.44 17.73 -12.17
C TRP A 148 -19.39 16.93 -13.47
N ILE A 149 -18.32 16.17 -13.70
CA ILE A 149 -18.16 15.32 -14.89
C ILE A 149 -19.23 14.22 -14.93
N ALA A 150 -19.45 13.54 -13.81
CA ALA A 150 -20.33 12.37 -13.74
C ALA A 150 -21.82 12.73 -13.66
N HIS A 151 -22.16 13.85 -13.01
CA HIS A 151 -23.55 14.14 -12.61
C HIS A 151 -24.01 15.56 -12.94
N GLY A 152 -23.12 16.45 -13.40
CA GLY A 152 -23.45 17.85 -13.66
C GLY A 152 -23.85 18.63 -12.41
N ARG A 153 -23.50 18.16 -11.21
CA ARG A 153 -23.73 18.83 -9.92
C ARG A 153 -22.86 18.20 -8.82
N LEU A 154 -22.60 18.93 -7.75
CA LEU A 154 -21.92 18.39 -6.56
C LEU A 154 -22.74 17.27 -5.91
N GLY A 155 -22.06 16.19 -5.53
CA GLY A 155 -22.62 15.08 -4.77
C GLY A 155 -22.76 15.42 -3.29
N ASN A 156 -23.66 14.70 -2.60
CA ASN A 156 -23.95 14.94 -1.19
C ASN A 156 -22.69 14.80 -0.31
N VAL A 157 -21.89 13.76 -0.54
CA VAL A 157 -20.65 13.51 0.22
C VAL A 157 -19.66 14.66 0.07
N THR A 158 -19.49 15.19 -1.14
CA THR A 158 -18.61 16.34 -1.41
C THR A 158 -19.08 17.58 -0.67
N VAL A 159 -20.40 17.84 -0.65
CA VAL A 159 -20.99 18.96 0.09
C VAL A 159 -20.80 18.79 1.61
N GLU A 160 -21.05 17.60 2.14
CA GLU A 160 -20.84 17.28 3.57
C GLU A 160 -19.39 17.52 3.99
N MET A 161 -18.42 17.03 3.20
CA MET A 161 -17.01 17.25 3.47
C MET A 161 -16.61 18.73 3.37
N LEU A 162 -17.11 19.47 2.38
CA LEU A 162 -16.90 20.93 2.29
C LEU A 162 -17.43 21.66 3.53
N MET A 163 -18.56 21.21 4.09
CA MET A 163 -19.18 21.81 5.27
C MET A 163 -18.41 21.53 6.56
N ALA A 164 -17.67 20.41 6.63
CA ALA A 164 -16.78 20.08 7.73
C ALA A 164 -15.50 20.95 7.76
N MET A 165 -15.16 21.61 6.66
CA MET A 165 -13.97 22.47 6.59
C MET A 165 -14.14 23.78 7.39
N PRO A 166 -13.02 24.34 7.92
CA PRO A 166 -13.01 25.69 8.49
C PRO A 166 -13.66 26.71 7.54
N ILE A 167 -14.37 27.69 8.09
CA ILE A 167 -15.19 28.64 7.30
C ILE A 167 -14.35 29.36 6.24
N ALA A 168 -13.13 29.78 6.58
CA ALA A 168 -12.23 30.45 5.64
C ALA A 168 -11.85 29.53 4.47
N THR A 169 -11.41 28.30 4.76
CA THR A 169 -11.04 27.29 3.77
C THR A 169 -12.21 26.92 2.87
N ARG A 170 -13.40 26.70 3.45
CA ARG A 170 -14.63 26.42 2.69
C ARG A 170 -15.01 27.56 1.74
N LYS A 171 -14.97 28.81 2.18
CA LYS A 171 -15.28 29.96 1.31
C LYS A 171 -14.32 30.06 0.14
N SER A 172 -13.02 29.86 0.38
CA SER A 172 -11.99 29.81 -0.65
C SER A 172 -12.24 28.69 -1.65
N LEU A 173 -12.46 27.45 -1.18
CA LEU A 173 -12.71 26.30 -2.06
C LEU A 173 -13.99 26.46 -2.87
N LEU A 174 -15.08 26.96 -2.28
CA LEU A 174 -16.32 27.19 -3.00
C LEU A 174 -16.16 28.22 -4.12
N ALA A 175 -15.31 29.24 -3.93
CA ALA A 175 -15.01 30.21 -4.97
C ALA A 175 -14.28 29.55 -6.17
N GLU A 176 -13.35 28.63 -5.90
CA GLU A 176 -12.67 27.85 -6.95
C GLU A 176 -13.62 26.88 -7.66
N ILE A 177 -14.45 26.16 -6.90
CA ILE A 177 -15.38 25.14 -7.43
C ILE A 177 -16.52 25.75 -8.25
N LYS A 178 -16.87 27.03 -8.00
CA LYS A 178 -17.97 27.71 -8.69
C LYS A 178 -17.77 27.77 -10.21
N ASN A 179 -16.53 27.85 -10.68
CA ASN A 179 -16.21 27.76 -12.10
C ASN A 179 -15.93 26.30 -12.49
N HIS A 180 -16.99 25.54 -12.73
CA HIS A 180 -16.88 24.10 -12.99
C HIS A 180 -16.05 23.77 -14.24
N ASN A 181 -16.08 24.59 -15.30
CA ASN A 181 -15.25 24.38 -16.49
C ASN A 181 -13.77 24.48 -16.14
N ALA A 182 -13.36 25.55 -15.45
CA ALA A 182 -11.97 25.70 -15.02
C ALA A 182 -11.53 24.60 -14.04
N LEU A 183 -12.46 24.10 -13.21
CA LEU A 183 -12.20 22.98 -12.32
C LEU A 183 -12.00 21.66 -13.08
N ILE A 184 -12.79 21.41 -14.13
CA ILE A 184 -12.66 20.23 -14.99
C ILE A 184 -11.34 20.30 -15.76
N ASP A 185 -11.04 21.44 -16.38
CA ASP A 185 -9.77 21.66 -17.08
C ASP A 185 -8.58 21.42 -16.13
N TRP A 186 -8.64 21.93 -14.90
CA TRP A 186 -7.63 21.65 -13.87
C TRP A 186 -7.48 20.15 -13.60
N TYR A 187 -8.60 19.42 -13.48
CA TYR A 187 -8.59 17.99 -13.18
C TYR A 187 -8.03 17.14 -14.33
N GLU A 188 -8.32 17.51 -15.59
CA GLU A 188 -7.81 16.80 -16.75
C GLU A 188 -6.29 16.97 -16.93
N ASN A 189 -5.73 18.11 -16.50
CA ASN A 189 -4.32 18.45 -16.71
C ASN A 189 -3.41 18.19 -15.49
N ILE A 190 -3.93 17.71 -14.36
CA ILE A 190 -3.13 17.58 -13.12
C ILE A 190 -2.25 16.32 -13.05
N ARG A 191 -2.36 15.37 -14.01
CA ARG A 191 -1.76 14.03 -13.88
C ARG A 191 -0.74 13.65 -14.96
N GLU A 192 -0.02 14.60 -15.54
CA GLU A 192 0.84 14.27 -16.70
C GLU A 192 2.19 13.63 -16.37
N GLU A 193 2.67 13.60 -15.12
CA GLU A 193 3.97 12.98 -14.83
C GLU A 193 3.88 11.82 -13.83
N PRO A 194 4.39 10.62 -14.18
CA PRO A 194 4.58 9.57 -13.21
C PRO A 194 5.50 10.07 -12.10
N LEU A 195 5.30 9.53 -10.89
CA LEU A 195 6.19 9.76 -9.75
C LEU A 195 7.60 9.34 -10.17
N ASN A 196 8.40 10.30 -10.62
CA ASN A 196 9.79 10.10 -11.03
C ASN A 196 10.62 10.04 -9.76
N LEU A 197 10.43 8.96 -9.01
CA LEU A 197 11.06 8.75 -7.73
C LEU A 197 12.53 8.45 -8.00
N PRO A 198 13.47 9.20 -7.39
CA PRO A 198 14.88 8.85 -7.48
C PRO A 198 15.07 7.39 -7.07
N GLU A 199 15.90 6.66 -7.81
CA GLU A 199 16.36 5.33 -7.40
C GLU A 199 17.04 5.46 -6.05
N VAL A 200 16.34 5.06 -4.99
CA VAL A 200 16.95 4.89 -3.69
C VAL A 200 17.81 3.64 -3.82
N ALA A 201 19.13 3.80 -3.65
CA ALA A 201 20.08 2.69 -3.67
C ALA A 201 19.53 1.53 -2.82
N ASP A 202 19.86 0.29 -3.20
CA ASP A 202 19.54 -0.90 -2.42
C ASP A 202 20.21 -0.85 -1.05
N THR A 203 19.63 -0.07 -0.14
CA THR A 203 19.91 -0.15 1.29
C THR A 203 19.33 -1.46 1.77
N GLU A 204 20.18 -2.33 2.32
CA GLU A 204 19.72 -3.45 3.12
C GLU A 204 18.76 -2.89 4.19
N VAL A 205 17.46 -3.13 3.99
CA VAL A 205 16.49 -2.80 5.01
C VAL A 205 16.61 -3.88 6.07
N ILE A 206 17.37 -3.59 7.11
CA ILE A 206 17.43 -4.42 8.31
C ILE A 206 16.09 -4.23 9.03
N LEU A 207 15.26 -5.26 9.00
CA LEU A 207 14.11 -5.38 9.90
C LEU A 207 14.68 -5.72 11.29
N GLU A 208 15.04 -4.69 12.06
CA GLU A 208 15.36 -4.84 13.50
C GLU A 208 14.10 -5.19 14.31
#